data_AF-A0AA86NNI7-F1
#
_entry.id   AF-A0AA86NNI7-F1
#
_cell.length_a   1.000
_cell.length_b   1.000
_cell.length_c   1.000
_cell.angle_alpha   90.00
_cell.angle_beta   90.00
_cell.angle_gamma   90.00
#
_symmetry.space_group_name_H-M   'P 1'
#
loop_
_entity.id
_entity.type
_entity.pdbx_description
1 polymer ?
#
loop_
_entity_poly.entity_id
_entity_poly.type
_entity_poly.pdbx_seq_one_letter_code
_entity_poly.pdbx_strand_id
1 'polypeptide(L)'
;MQFLKGIKDGSLEIYSKLELNSLEFLQDVDIQKLTIKNCTNIIPKLNNNYIKELDLNDCAIKSIEGLHMNSLKSLNLGGNELTSIDHIVSFPQLQELVLSSIKNININPLQFLPQLVKLRMDGCGLKDTSALQSLVN
;
A
#
# COMPACT_ATOMS: atom_id res chain seq x y z
N MET A 1 -24.81 3.73 -6.44
CA MET A 1 -23.90 4.76 -6.99
C MET A 1 -23.44 5.62 -5.81
N GLN A 2 -22.33 5.29 -5.16
CA GLN A 2 -21.94 5.99 -3.94
C GLN A 2 -20.40 6.10 -3.87
N PHE A 3 -19.93 7.32 -3.56
CA PHE A 3 -18.59 7.65 -3.03
C PHE A 3 -17.38 7.93 -3.94
N LEU A 4 -17.54 8.23 -5.24
CA LEU A 4 -16.42 8.76 -6.04
C LEU A 4 -16.33 10.29 -5.86
N LYS A 5 -15.37 10.78 -5.07
CA LYS A 5 -15.05 12.21 -5.04
C LYS A 5 -13.98 12.48 -6.09
N GLY A 6 -14.43 12.68 -7.33
CA GLY A 6 -13.75 13.29 -8.48
C GLY A 6 -12.34 12.81 -8.84
N ILE A 7 -12.12 12.41 -10.09
CA ILE A 7 -10.78 12.41 -10.68
C ILE A 7 -10.38 13.88 -10.86
N LYS A 8 -9.47 14.38 -10.02
CA LYS A 8 -8.88 15.71 -10.21
C LYS A 8 -7.36 15.54 -10.31
N ASP A 9 -6.77 16.07 -11.37
CA ASP A 9 -5.31 16.04 -11.60
C ASP A 9 -4.73 14.62 -11.53
N GLY A 10 -5.46 13.62 -12.06
CA GLY A 10 -5.07 12.21 -12.05
C GLY A 10 -5.16 11.53 -10.68
N SER A 11 -5.77 12.18 -9.68
CA SER A 11 -5.97 11.63 -8.35
C SER A 11 -7.43 11.25 -8.13
N LEU A 12 -7.67 10.08 -7.54
CA LEU A 12 -8.98 9.61 -7.12
C LEU A 12 -8.99 9.39 -5.60
N GLU A 13 -9.97 9.99 -4.92
CA GLU A 13 -10.26 9.70 -3.52
C GLU A 13 -11.58 8.94 -3.36
N ILE A 14 -11.52 7.82 -2.64
CA ILE A 14 -12.69 7.01 -2.27
C ILE A 14 -12.93 7.14 -0.77
N TYR A 15 -14.17 7.43 -0.40
CA TYR A 15 -14.60 7.52 0.99
C TYR A 15 -15.65 6.46 1.25
N SER A 16 -15.28 5.32 1.85
CA SER A 16 -16.24 4.23 2.11
C SER A 16 -16.19 3.84 3.57
N LYS A 17 -17.31 3.96 4.30
CA LYS A 17 -17.49 3.34 5.63
C LYS A 17 -17.91 1.87 5.57
N LEU A 18 -17.86 1.29 4.37
CA LEU A 18 -18.31 -0.07 4.09
C LEU A 18 -17.10 -0.95 3.72
N GLU A 19 -17.27 -2.25 3.94
CA GLU A 19 -16.33 -3.26 3.47
C GLU A 19 -16.21 -3.21 1.94
N LEU A 20 -14.97 -3.17 1.45
CA LEU A 20 -14.67 -3.22 0.02
C LEU A 20 -14.05 -4.57 -0.30
N ASN A 21 -14.87 -5.44 -0.90
CA ASN A 21 -14.46 -6.80 -1.25
C ASN A 21 -13.50 -6.86 -2.46
N SER A 22 -13.46 -5.81 -3.29
CA SER A 22 -12.61 -5.70 -4.48
C SER A 22 -12.50 -4.25 -4.96
N LEU A 23 -11.38 -3.93 -5.61
CA LEU A 23 -11.13 -2.67 -6.32
C LEU A 23 -10.94 -2.90 -7.83
N GLU A 24 -11.29 -4.08 -8.35
CA GLU A 24 -11.08 -4.48 -9.76
C GLU A 24 -11.72 -3.51 -10.77
N PHE A 25 -12.74 -2.75 -10.38
CA PHE A 25 -13.33 -1.69 -11.22
C PHE A 25 -12.35 -0.56 -11.56
N LEU A 26 -11.22 -0.46 -10.86
CA LEU A 26 -10.14 0.49 -11.13
C LEU A 26 -9.05 -0.08 -12.04
N GLN A 27 -9.16 -1.32 -12.53
CA GLN A 27 -8.08 -1.98 -13.26
C GLN A 27 -7.61 -1.20 -14.50
N ASP A 28 -8.55 -0.66 -15.27
CA ASP A 28 -8.28 0.06 -16.53
C ASP A 28 -8.46 1.58 -16.38
N VAL A 29 -8.50 2.09 -15.15
CA VAL A 29 -8.65 3.52 -14.90
C VAL A 29 -7.26 4.18 -14.87
N ASP A 30 -7.04 5.14 -15.78
CA ASP A 30 -5.81 5.96 -15.79
C ASP A 30 -5.87 7.03 -14.70
N ILE A 31 -5.49 6.63 -13.50
CA ILE A 31 -5.25 7.49 -12.35
C ILE A 31 -3.83 7.26 -11.85
N GLN A 32 -3.17 8.35 -11.49
CA GLN A 32 -1.80 8.35 -10.97
C GLN A 32 -1.78 8.17 -9.45
N LYS A 33 -2.85 8.59 -8.77
CA LYS A 33 -2.98 8.49 -7.32
C LYS A 33 -4.34 7.94 -6.91
N LEU A 34 -4.33 6.97 -6.00
CA LEU A 34 -5.51 6.45 -5.35
C LEU A 34 -5.36 6.58 -3.84
N THR A 35 -6.34 7.21 -3.21
CA THR A 35 -6.44 7.28 -1.76
C THR A 35 -7.80 6.78 -1.31
N ILE A 36 -7.82 5.81 -0.40
CA ILE A 36 -9.05 5.30 0.20
C ILE A 36 -9.07 5.68 1.67
N LYS A 37 -10.13 6.37 2.10
CA LYS A 37 -10.30 6.86 3.47
C LYS A 37 -11.55 6.27 4.11
N ASN A 38 -11.52 6.17 5.43
CA ASN A 38 -12.61 5.67 6.29
C ASN A 38 -13.07 4.24 6.00
N CYS A 39 -12.23 3.47 5.32
CA CYS A 39 -12.40 2.08 4.93
C CYS A 39 -12.29 1.13 6.11
N THR A 40 -12.99 0.01 6.04
CA THR A 40 -12.80 -1.11 6.97
C THR A 40 -12.79 -2.41 6.19
N ASN A 41 -11.87 -3.32 6.53
CA ASN A 41 -11.83 -4.68 6.01
C ASN A 41 -11.77 -4.72 4.46
N ILE A 42 -10.84 -3.96 3.87
CA ILE A 42 -10.60 -4.02 2.43
C ILE A 42 -9.87 -5.32 2.08
N ILE A 43 -10.34 -6.02 1.05
CA ILE A 43 -9.58 -7.03 0.33
C ILE A 43 -8.99 -6.34 -0.91
N PRO A 44 -7.69 -5.96 -0.90
CA PRO A 44 -7.13 -5.11 -1.92
C PRO A 44 -6.78 -5.95 -3.15
N LYS A 45 -7.80 -6.32 -3.94
CA LYS A 45 -7.62 -6.89 -5.27
C LYS A 45 -7.65 -5.78 -6.29
N LEU A 46 -6.48 -5.48 -6.84
CA LEU A 46 -6.30 -4.42 -7.83
C LEU A 46 -5.07 -4.68 -8.67
N ASN A 47 -5.26 -4.82 -9.97
CA ASN A 47 -4.19 -4.74 -10.95
C ASN A 47 -4.31 -3.42 -11.70
N ASN A 48 -3.34 -2.51 -11.56
CA ASN A 48 -3.37 -1.23 -12.27
C ASN A 48 -1.94 -0.78 -12.63
N ASN A 49 -1.72 -0.44 -13.90
CA ASN A 49 -0.39 -0.07 -14.42
C ASN A 49 -0.13 1.45 -14.45
N TYR A 50 -1.08 2.28 -14.03
CA TYR A 50 -0.99 3.74 -14.07
C TYR A 50 -0.77 4.35 -12.68
N ILE A 51 -1.27 3.71 -11.62
CA ILE A 51 -1.14 4.19 -10.24
C ILE A 51 0.33 4.21 -9.83
N LYS A 52 0.78 5.39 -9.40
CA LYS A 52 2.11 5.67 -8.85
C LYS A 52 2.08 5.88 -7.34
N GLU A 53 0.96 6.34 -6.81
CA GLU A 53 0.75 6.58 -5.38
C GLU A 53 -0.51 5.87 -4.90
N LEU A 54 -0.37 5.00 -3.91
CA LEU A 54 -1.47 4.29 -3.28
C LEU A 54 -1.47 4.52 -1.77
N ASP A 55 -2.56 5.08 -1.27
CA ASP A 55 -2.79 5.28 0.15
C ASP A 55 -4.00 4.48 0.63
N LEU A 56 -3.71 3.47 1.46
CA LEU A 56 -4.64 2.55 2.09
C LEU A 56 -4.46 2.56 3.62
N ASN A 57 -4.11 3.72 4.18
CA ASN A 57 -3.97 3.89 5.62
C ASN A 57 -5.29 3.57 6.35
N ASP A 58 -5.18 2.85 7.48
CA ASP A 58 -6.30 2.58 8.40
C ASP A 58 -7.52 1.93 7.70
N CYS A 59 -7.28 0.89 6.89
CA CYS A 59 -8.30 0.14 6.17
C CYS A 59 -8.54 -1.27 6.74
N ALA A 60 -7.97 -1.60 7.91
CA ALA A 60 -7.95 -2.94 8.51
C ALA A 60 -7.46 -4.05 7.53
N ILE A 61 -6.47 -3.72 6.70
CA ILE A 61 -5.89 -4.66 5.73
C ILE A 61 -5.02 -5.68 6.46
N LYS A 62 -5.23 -6.96 6.15
CA LYS A 62 -4.46 -8.10 6.71
C LYS A 62 -3.46 -8.71 5.75
N SER A 63 -3.64 -8.47 4.46
CA SER A 63 -2.75 -8.92 3.39
C SER A 63 -2.82 -7.95 2.21
N ILE A 64 -1.69 -7.77 1.54
CA ILE A 64 -1.57 -7.07 0.26
C ILE A 64 -1.53 -8.02 -0.95
N GLU A 65 -1.83 -9.31 -0.72
CA GLU A 65 -2.04 -10.28 -1.79
C GLU A 65 -3.17 -9.82 -2.73
N GLY A 66 -2.94 -9.92 -4.04
CA GLY A 66 -3.88 -9.46 -5.07
C GLY A 66 -3.67 -8.02 -5.54
N LEU A 67 -2.70 -7.30 -4.96
CA LEU A 67 -2.21 -6.04 -5.50
C LEU A 67 -1.09 -6.28 -6.51
N HIS A 68 -1.28 -5.76 -7.72
CA HIS A 68 -0.28 -5.80 -8.80
C HIS A 68 -0.18 -4.42 -9.45
N MET A 69 0.93 -3.71 -9.23
CA MET A 69 1.12 -2.36 -9.77
C MET A 69 2.58 -2.16 -10.18
N ASN A 70 2.85 -2.31 -11.48
CA ASN A 70 4.21 -2.20 -12.02
C ASN A 70 4.78 -0.77 -11.96
N SER A 71 3.91 0.23 -11.85
CA SER A 71 4.27 1.66 -11.83
C SER A 71 4.27 2.28 -10.44
N LEU A 72 3.96 1.50 -9.38
CA LEU A 72 3.80 2.03 -8.03
C LEU A 72 5.15 2.49 -7.46
N LYS A 73 5.19 3.74 -6.99
CA LYS A 73 6.38 4.38 -6.41
C LYS A 73 6.23 4.69 -4.93
N SER A 74 5.00 4.98 -4.48
CA SER A 74 4.70 5.29 -3.08
C SER A 74 3.52 4.47 -2.59
N LEU A 75 3.69 3.79 -1.46
CA LEU A 75 2.67 2.96 -0.83
C LEU A 75 2.54 3.29 0.67
N ASN A 76 1.33 3.66 1.09
CA ASN A 76 1.00 3.84 2.49
C ASN A 76 0.04 2.76 2.97
N LEU A 77 0.51 1.96 3.93
CA LEU A 77 -0.24 0.89 4.59
C LEU A 77 -0.29 1.10 6.11
N GLY A 78 0.05 2.28 6.62
CA GLY A 78 0.06 2.51 8.07
C GLY A 78 -1.30 2.21 8.73
N GLY A 79 -1.28 1.86 10.01
CA GLY A 79 -2.50 1.60 10.79
C GLY A 79 -3.30 0.37 10.35
N ASN A 80 -2.73 -0.51 9.53
CA ASN A 80 -3.36 -1.77 9.14
C ASN A 80 -2.97 -2.93 10.08
N GLU A 81 -3.55 -4.11 9.84
CA GLU A 81 -3.41 -5.33 10.65
C GLU A 81 -2.48 -6.36 9.99
N LEU A 82 -1.49 -5.88 9.22
CA LEU A 82 -0.52 -6.73 8.53
C LEU A 82 0.40 -7.43 9.54
N THR A 83 0.69 -8.70 9.30
CA THR A 83 1.73 -9.45 10.04
C THR A 83 2.99 -9.68 9.20
N SER A 84 2.88 -9.62 7.88
CA SER A 84 3.99 -9.63 6.94
C SER A 84 3.69 -8.77 5.71
N ILE A 85 4.72 -8.57 4.88
CA ILE A 85 4.65 -7.87 3.60
C ILE A 85 5.23 -8.73 2.47
N ASP A 86 5.01 -10.06 2.50
CA ASP A 86 5.68 -10.99 1.57
C ASP A 86 5.38 -10.69 0.09
N HIS A 87 4.22 -10.10 -0.22
CA HIS A 87 3.83 -9.70 -1.57
C HIS A 87 4.35 -8.32 -2.01
N ILE A 88 5.15 -7.63 -1.19
CA ILE A 88 5.69 -6.29 -1.52
C ILE A 88 6.58 -6.31 -2.76
N VAL A 89 7.16 -7.48 -3.08
CA VAL A 89 7.97 -7.71 -4.29
C VAL A 89 7.20 -7.51 -5.60
N SER A 90 5.86 -7.49 -5.55
CA SER A 90 4.98 -7.15 -6.68
C SER A 90 5.06 -5.68 -7.10
N PHE A 91 5.84 -4.85 -6.39
CA PHE A 91 6.03 -3.43 -6.67
C PHE A 91 7.51 -3.13 -7.00
N PRO A 92 8.01 -3.55 -8.18
CA PRO A 92 9.44 -3.48 -8.51
C PRO A 92 10.00 -2.05 -8.62
N GLN A 93 9.11 -1.05 -8.69
CA GLN A 93 9.46 0.37 -8.79
C GLN A 93 9.22 1.14 -7.47
N LEU A 94 8.91 0.44 -6.38
CA LEU A 94 8.57 1.08 -5.11
C LEU A 94 9.78 1.80 -4.51
N GLN A 95 9.60 3.09 -4.21
CA GLN A 95 10.63 4.00 -3.69
C GLN A 95 10.32 4.44 -2.27
N GLU A 96 9.04 4.57 -1.94
CA GLU A 96 8.57 5.04 -0.63
C GLU A 96 7.55 4.06 -0.04
N LEU A 97 7.78 3.66 1.20
CA LEU A 97 6.89 2.74 1.92
C LEU A 97 6.61 3.26 3.35
N VAL A 98 5.33 3.32 3.71
CA VAL A 98 4.87 3.67 5.05
C VAL A 98 4.14 2.47 5.67
N LEU A 99 4.67 1.97 6.78
CA LEU A 99 4.14 0.84 7.56
C LEU A 99 3.85 1.23 9.00
N SER A 100 3.75 2.54 9.30
CA SER A 100 3.62 3.05 10.67
C SER A 100 2.42 2.45 11.41
N SER A 101 2.55 2.22 12.71
CA SER A 101 1.52 1.66 13.59
C SER A 101 1.09 0.22 13.27
N ILE A 102 1.93 -0.58 12.60
CA ILE A 102 1.70 -2.00 12.38
C ILE A 102 2.59 -2.82 13.33
N LYS A 103 1.98 -3.48 14.33
CA LYS A 103 2.72 -4.17 15.39
C LYS A 103 3.27 -5.52 14.92
N ASN A 104 4.52 -5.81 15.26
CA ASN A 104 5.18 -7.11 15.04
C ASN A 104 5.23 -7.54 13.56
N ILE A 105 5.28 -6.57 12.65
CA ILE A 105 5.33 -6.87 11.21
C ILE A 105 6.68 -7.48 10.81
N ASN A 106 6.65 -8.57 10.05
CA ASN A 106 7.83 -9.15 9.43
C ASN A 106 8.26 -8.30 8.22
N ILE A 107 9.48 -7.76 8.27
CA ILE A 107 10.04 -6.86 7.25
C ILE A 107 11.16 -7.50 6.42
N ASN A 108 11.46 -8.80 6.59
CA ASN A 108 12.46 -9.49 5.78
C ASN A 108 12.28 -9.32 4.26
N PRO A 109 11.05 -9.21 3.71
CA PRO A 109 10.87 -8.97 2.28
C PRO A 109 11.44 -7.65 1.74
N LEU A 110 11.73 -6.66 2.60
CA LEU A 110 12.30 -5.37 2.16
C LEU A 110 13.65 -5.50 1.46
N GLN A 111 14.42 -6.56 1.77
CA GLN A 111 15.71 -6.82 1.13
C GLN A 111 15.60 -7.07 -0.39
N PHE A 112 14.39 -7.36 -0.88
CA PHE A 112 14.13 -7.63 -2.30
C PHE A 112 13.58 -6.42 -3.05
N LEU A 113 13.56 -5.23 -2.46
CA LEU A 113 13.09 -4.00 -3.09
C LEU A 113 14.27 -3.14 -3.56
N PRO A 114 14.70 -3.25 -4.83
CA PRO A 114 15.94 -2.64 -5.30
C PRO A 114 15.90 -1.11 -5.42
N GLN A 115 14.70 -0.50 -5.34
CA GLN A 115 14.48 0.93 -5.52
C GLN A 115 14.01 1.64 -4.23
N LEU A 116 13.86 0.92 -3.12
CA LEU A 116 13.31 1.51 -1.90
C LEU A 116 14.34 2.44 -1.25
N VAL A 117 14.00 3.71 -1.15
CA VAL A 117 14.87 4.77 -0.61
C VAL A 117 14.28 5.49 0.60
N LYS A 118 12.97 5.37 0.82
CA LYS A 118 12.29 5.95 2.00
C LYS A 118 11.40 4.91 2.65
N LEU A 119 11.60 4.73 3.95
CA LEU A 119 10.83 3.82 4.79
C LEU A 119 10.41 4.53 6.07
N ARG A 120 9.13 4.46 6.42
CA ARG A 120 8.60 4.98 7.70
C ARG A 120 7.88 3.87 8.48
N MET A 121 8.34 3.60 9.69
CA MET A 121 7.87 2.47 10.54
C MET A 121 7.62 2.87 11.99
N ASP A 122 7.21 4.12 12.22
CA ASP A 122 6.92 4.60 13.57
C ASP A 122 5.88 3.71 14.26
N GLY A 123 6.11 3.33 15.52
CA GLY A 123 5.15 2.53 16.29
C GLY A 123 5.01 1.04 15.89
N CYS A 124 5.95 0.47 15.12
CA CYS A 124 5.88 -0.95 14.71
C CYS A 124 6.42 -1.96 15.73
N GLY A 125 7.17 -1.49 16.74
CA GLY A 125 7.74 -2.37 17.78
C GLY A 125 8.82 -3.34 17.26
N LEU A 126 9.55 -2.95 16.20
CA LEU A 126 10.61 -3.76 15.62
C LEU A 126 11.72 -4.06 16.64
N LYS A 127 12.07 -5.33 16.76
CA LYS A 127 13.21 -5.80 17.56
C LYS A 127 14.42 -6.17 16.70
N ASP A 128 14.16 -6.65 15.48
CA ASP A 128 15.17 -7.01 14.49
C ASP A 128 15.10 -6.03 13.32
N THR A 129 16.23 -5.42 12.99
CA THR A 129 16.40 -4.44 11.91
C THR A 129 17.41 -4.89 10.87
N SER A 130 17.82 -6.17 10.88
CA SER A 130 18.75 -6.75 9.91
C SER A 130 18.28 -6.55 8.46
N ALA A 131 16.98 -6.67 8.20
CA ALA A 131 16.36 -6.43 6.90
C ALA A 131 16.51 -4.99 6.38
N LEU A 132 16.90 -4.03 7.23
CA LEU A 132 17.12 -2.63 6.83
C LEU A 132 18.54 -2.37 6.33
N GLN A 133 19.48 -3.31 6.53
CA GLN A 133 20.87 -3.15 6.09
C GLN A 133 21.01 -3.09 4.56
N SER A 134 20.02 -3.57 3.81
CA SER A 134 19.98 -3.47 2.36
C SER A 134 19.49 -2.11 1.85
N LEU A 135 18.94 -1.26 2.73
CA LEU A 135 18.39 0.06 2.38
C LEU A 135 19.44 1.18 2.47
N VAL A 136 20.70 0.82 2.66
CA VAL A 136 21.82 1.76 2.79
C VAL A 136 22.18 2.28 1.40
N ASN A 137 21.75 3.50 1.11
CA ASN A 137 22.38 4.38 0.12
C ASN A 137 23.38 5.30 0.82
#